data_AF-A0A813M6D3-F1
#
_entry.id   AF-A0A813M6D3-F1
#
_cell.length_a   1.000
_cell.length_b   1.000
_cell.length_c   1.000
_cell.angle_alpha   90.00
_cell.angle_beta   90.00
_cell.angle_gamma   90.00
#
_symmetry.space_group_name_H-M   'P 1'
#
loop_
_entity.id
_entity.type
_entity.pdbx_description
1 polymer ?
#
loop_
_entity_poly.entity_id
_entity_poly.type
_entity_poly.pdbx_seq_one_letter_code
_entity_poly.pdbx_strand_id
1 'polypeptide(L)'
;MGCTFIDIEKAFDKVWHLGLLYKLNSLKIPCYLGKWLANYLTNRTFMVRIANCLSNAQNIQTGVPQGSVLGPTLFNIYFNNIVNVLKDVDIALYADDLSFWVASTSVKYINLKLQQNLEKIYEWMCKWRLKVSYNKTVSTLFNKENRFYQEKLNLIMAKGVPLQSKTKEKKKLVESMTIDCLEIFVQKL
;
A
#
# COMPACT_ATOMS: atom_id res chain seq x y z
N MET A 1 18.25 10.40 3.49
CA MET A 1 16.79 10.17 3.60
C MET A 1 16.51 8.69 3.45
N GLY A 2 15.65 8.11 4.28
CA GLY A 2 15.17 6.75 4.08
C GLY A 2 13.71 6.77 3.66
N CYS A 3 13.37 5.92 2.70
CA CYS A 3 12.00 5.74 2.19
C CYS A 3 11.67 4.26 2.15
N THR A 4 10.43 3.90 2.47
CA THR A 4 9.90 2.55 2.33
C THR A 4 8.76 2.57 1.34
N PHE A 5 8.85 1.72 0.32
CA PHE A 5 7.82 1.48 -0.69
C PHE A 5 7.14 0.15 -0.39
N ILE A 6 5.83 0.19 -0.13
CA ILE A 6 5.01 -0.96 0.20
C ILE A 6 4.16 -1.32 -1.00
N ASP A 7 4.23 -2.59 -1.39
CA ASP A 7 3.41 -3.21 -2.43
C ASP A 7 2.38 -4.13 -1.77
N ILE A 8 1.13 -4.09 -2.24
CA ILE A 8 0.02 -4.84 -1.67
C ILE A 8 -0.33 -6.01 -2.60
N GLU A 9 -0.41 -7.21 -2.05
CA GLU A 9 -0.75 -8.38 -2.85
C GLU A 9 -2.21 -8.34 -3.32
N LYS A 10 -2.40 -8.17 -4.64
CA LYS A 10 -3.71 -8.23 -5.30
C LYS A 10 -4.72 -7.29 -4.62
N ALA A 11 -4.34 -6.03 -4.45
CA ALA A 11 -5.06 -5.07 -3.62
C ALA A 11 -6.56 -4.99 -3.92
N PHE A 12 -6.93 -4.90 -5.21
CA PHE A 12 -8.32 -4.88 -5.66
C PHE A 12 -9.09 -6.17 -5.39
N ASP A 13 -8.43 -7.33 -5.41
CA ASP A 13 -9.06 -8.65 -5.20
C ASP A 13 -9.23 -8.99 -3.72
N LYS A 14 -8.50 -8.30 -2.84
CA LYS A 14 -8.44 -8.57 -1.40
C LYS A 14 -9.29 -7.64 -0.54
N VAL A 15 -10.01 -6.70 -1.14
CA VAL A 15 -10.93 -5.82 -0.41
C VAL A 15 -11.96 -6.65 0.38
N TRP A 16 -11.97 -6.49 1.70
CA TRP A 16 -12.93 -7.20 2.55
C TRP A 16 -14.29 -6.49 2.51
N HIS A 17 -15.31 -7.16 1.96
CA HIS A 17 -16.62 -6.54 1.72
C HIS A 17 -17.27 -5.96 2.97
N LEU A 18 -17.28 -6.70 4.09
CA LEU A 18 -17.86 -6.20 5.34
C LEU A 18 -17.09 -4.98 5.88
N GLY A 19 -15.76 -4.98 5.78
CA GLY A 19 -14.94 -3.83 6.14
C GLY A 19 -15.23 -2.61 5.27
N LEU A 20 -15.38 -2.80 3.95
CA LEU A 20 -15.76 -1.73 3.02
C LEU A 20 -17.16 -1.19 3.34
N LEU A 21 -18.15 -2.05 3.59
CA LEU A 21 -19.50 -1.64 3.96
C LEU A 21 -19.52 -0.87 5.29
N TYR A 22 -18.71 -1.29 6.27
CA TYR A 22 -18.53 -0.56 7.52
C TYR A 22 -17.99 0.87 7.28
N LYS A 23 -17.01 1.03 6.39
CA LYS A 23 -16.49 2.35 6.01
C LYS A 23 -17.52 3.19 5.26
N LEU A 24 -18.24 2.61 4.31
CA LEU A 24 -19.31 3.29 3.58
C LEU A 24 -20.40 3.79 4.53
N ASN A 25 -20.79 2.99 5.52
CA ASN A 25 -21.74 3.42 6.55
C ASN A 25 -21.19 4.58 7.40
N SER A 26 -19.88 4.56 7.69
CA SER A 26 -19.21 5.64 8.43
C SER A 26 -19.18 6.97 7.66
N LEU A 27 -19.26 6.93 6.34
CA LEU A 27 -19.40 8.12 5.48
C LEU A 27 -20.82 8.71 5.48
N LYS A 28 -21.77 8.11 6.21
CA LYS A 28 -23.17 8.56 6.32
C LYS A 28 -23.88 8.70 4.97
N ILE A 29 -23.56 7.81 4.02
CA ILE A 29 -24.27 7.76 2.74
C ILE A 29 -25.74 7.37 2.92
N PRO A 30 -26.64 7.74 1.99
CA PRO A 30 -28.03 7.32 2.07
C PRO A 30 -28.18 5.79 2.12
N CYS A 31 -29.13 5.32 2.94
CA CYS A 31 -29.34 3.87 3.17
C CYS A 31 -29.57 3.09 1.87
N TYR A 32 -30.33 3.67 0.92
CA TYR A 32 -30.59 3.03 -0.38
C TYR A 32 -29.30 2.80 -1.18
N LEU A 33 -28.37 3.75 -1.14
CA LEU A 33 -27.08 3.65 -1.84
C LEU A 33 -26.18 2.62 -1.18
N GLY A 34 -26.17 2.56 0.16
CA GLY A 34 -25.46 1.52 0.90
C GLY A 34 -25.95 0.11 0.58
N LYS A 35 -27.27 -0.09 0.49
CA LYS A 35 -27.87 -1.37 0.08
C LYS A 35 -27.51 -1.73 -1.36
N TRP A 36 -27.54 -0.75 -2.26
CA TRP A 36 -27.16 -0.95 -3.66
C TRP A 36 -25.69 -1.37 -3.79
N LEU A 37 -24.77 -0.70 -3.07
CA LEU A 37 -23.35 -1.05 -3.04
C LEU A 37 -23.09 -2.42 -2.39
N ALA A 38 -23.86 -2.79 -1.36
CA ALA A 38 -23.79 -4.13 -0.78
C ALA A 38 -24.15 -5.19 -1.83
N ASN A 39 -25.27 -5.01 -2.53
CA ASN A 39 -25.70 -5.93 -3.58
C ASN A 39 -24.70 -5.99 -4.74
N TYR A 40 -24.09 -4.85 -5.11
CA TYR A 40 -23.05 -4.77 -6.13
C TYR A 40 -21.80 -5.61 -5.79
N LEU A 41 -21.47 -5.77 -4.51
CA LEU A 41 -20.29 -6.52 -4.06
C LEU A 41 -20.58 -8.02 -3.85
N THR A 42 -21.78 -8.38 -3.40
CA THR A 42 -22.17 -9.73 -2.99
C THR A 42 -22.72 -10.59 -4.12
N ASN A 43 -22.81 -11.92 -3.91
CA ASN A 43 -23.40 -12.90 -4.83
C ASN A 43 -22.79 -12.91 -6.25
N ARG A 44 -21.54 -12.47 -6.37
CA ARG A 44 -20.81 -12.53 -7.64
C ARG A 44 -20.16 -13.89 -7.81
N THR A 45 -20.18 -14.40 -9.03
CA THR A 45 -19.53 -15.64 -9.42
C THR A 45 -18.55 -15.42 -10.57
N PHE A 46 -17.58 -16.33 -10.71
CA PHE A 46 -16.71 -16.38 -11.87
C PHE A 46 -16.52 -17.82 -12.34
N MET A 47 -16.15 -17.98 -13.60
CA MET A 47 -15.72 -19.24 -14.21
C MET A 47 -14.45 -18.99 -15.01
N VAL A 48 -13.60 -20.00 -15.08
CA VAL A 48 -12.34 -19.96 -15.85
C VAL A 48 -12.48 -20.87 -17.06
N ARG A 49 -12.13 -20.38 -18.24
CA ARG A 49 -12.08 -21.18 -19.47
C ARG A 49 -10.64 -21.37 -19.91
N ILE A 50 -10.24 -22.62 -20.14
CA ILE A 50 -8.94 -22.98 -20.72
C ILE A 50 -9.22 -23.82 -21.96
N ALA A 51 -8.87 -23.29 -23.14
CA ALA A 51 -9.29 -23.84 -24.44
C ALA A 51 -10.81 -24.10 -24.47
N ASN A 52 -11.21 -25.37 -24.59
CA ASN A 52 -12.62 -25.78 -24.69
C ASN A 52 -13.21 -26.25 -23.35
N CYS A 53 -12.45 -26.18 -22.25
CA CYS A 53 -12.91 -26.60 -20.93
C CYS A 53 -13.31 -25.38 -20.09
N LEU A 54 -14.49 -25.44 -19.48
CA LEU A 54 -15.01 -24.42 -18.56
C LEU A 54 -15.05 -24.98 -17.14
N SER A 55 -14.58 -24.19 -16.16
CA SER A 55 -14.68 -24.57 -14.75
C SER A 55 -16.11 -24.43 -14.23
N ASN A 56 -16.40 -25.06 -13.10
CA ASN A 56 -17.60 -24.76 -12.33
C ASN A 56 -17.58 -23.29 -11.86
N ALA A 57 -18.77 -22.72 -11.68
CA ALA A 57 -18.93 -21.39 -11.09
C ALA A 57 -18.41 -21.36 -9.65
N GLN A 58 -17.60 -20.36 -9.35
CA GLN A 58 -17.03 -20.11 -8.03
C GLN A 58 -17.51 -18.76 -7.50
N ASN A 59 -17.81 -18.69 -6.21
CA ASN A 59 -18.26 -17.46 -5.56
C ASN A 59 -17.07 -16.51 -5.26
N ILE A 60 -17.28 -15.22 -5.50
CA ILE A 60 -16.34 -14.15 -5.14
C ILE A 60 -16.71 -13.60 -3.77
N GLN A 61 -15.85 -13.85 -2.78
CA GLN A 61 -16.07 -13.42 -1.39
C GLN A 61 -15.31 -12.15 -0.99
N THR A 62 -14.35 -11.71 -1.80
CA THR A 62 -13.54 -10.52 -1.57
C THR A 62 -13.28 -9.79 -2.87
N GLY A 63 -12.86 -8.54 -2.74
CA GLY A 63 -12.43 -7.71 -3.84
C GLY A 63 -13.55 -6.91 -4.48
N VAL A 64 -13.15 -5.86 -5.19
CA VAL A 64 -14.03 -5.06 -6.02
C VAL A 64 -13.99 -5.57 -7.46
N PRO A 65 -15.04 -5.37 -8.28
CA PRO A 65 -15.01 -5.80 -9.68
C PRO A 65 -13.92 -5.06 -10.47
N GLN A 66 -12.94 -5.79 -10.99
CA GLN A 66 -11.93 -5.23 -11.90
C GLN A 66 -12.59 -4.80 -13.22
N GLY A 67 -12.10 -3.69 -13.79
CA GLY A 67 -12.69 -3.11 -15.02
C GLY A 67 -14.00 -2.36 -14.81
N SER A 68 -14.47 -2.24 -13.56
CA SER A 68 -15.62 -1.40 -13.24
C SER A 68 -15.23 0.04 -12.94
N VAL A 69 -16.13 0.98 -13.26
CA VAL A 69 -15.96 2.40 -12.94
C VAL A 69 -15.89 2.64 -11.43
N LEU A 70 -16.63 1.86 -10.63
CA LEU A 70 -16.68 2.02 -9.18
C LEU A 70 -15.55 1.33 -8.42
N GLY A 71 -14.87 0.36 -9.03
CA GLY A 71 -13.79 -0.40 -8.40
C GLY A 71 -12.72 0.50 -7.77
N PRO A 72 -12.12 1.43 -8.52
CA PRO A 72 -11.14 2.39 -8.00
C PRO A 72 -11.67 3.24 -6.84
N THR A 73 -12.88 3.78 -6.94
CA THR A 73 -13.48 4.60 -5.88
C THR A 73 -13.69 3.80 -4.60
N LEU A 74 -14.23 2.58 -4.71
CA LEU A 74 -14.45 1.70 -3.57
C LEU A 74 -13.15 1.26 -2.93
N PHE A 75 -12.11 0.99 -3.73
CA PHE A 75 -10.78 0.70 -3.22
C PHE A 75 -10.19 1.90 -2.47
N ASN A 76 -10.30 3.11 -2.99
CA ASN A 76 -9.84 4.32 -2.31
C ASN A 76 -10.56 4.52 -0.96
N ILE A 77 -11.88 4.35 -0.91
CA ILE A 77 -12.63 4.37 0.36
C ILE A 77 -12.10 3.30 1.33
N TYR A 78 -11.80 2.11 0.82
CA TYR A 78 -11.25 1.02 1.61
C TYR A 78 -9.85 1.32 2.16
N PHE A 79 -8.97 1.92 1.37
CA PHE A 79 -7.55 1.97 1.67
C PHE A 79 -7.09 3.29 2.30
N ASN A 80 -7.70 4.42 1.92
CA ASN A 80 -7.17 5.77 2.20
C ASN A 80 -6.92 6.08 3.69
N ASN A 81 -7.68 5.50 4.63
CA ASN A 81 -7.44 5.74 6.06
C ASN A 81 -6.12 5.18 6.61
N ILE A 82 -5.33 4.45 5.82
CA ILE A 82 -3.99 4.01 6.23
C ILE A 82 -3.07 5.18 6.57
N VAL A 83 -3.25 6.34 5.92
CA VAL A 83 -2.43 7.54 6.16
C VAL A 83 -2.54 8.05 7.60
N ASN A 84 -3.67 7.81 8.26
CA ASN A 84 -3.92 8.25 9.63
C ASN A 84 -3.14 7.45 10.68
N VAL A 85 -2.57 6.32 10.30
CA VAL A 85 -1.79 5.43 11.18
C VAL A 85 -0.33 5.88 11.29
N LEU A 86 0.16 6.48 10.22
CA LEU A 86 1.52 6.96 10.08
C LEU A 86 1.71 8.26 10.89
N LYS A 87 2.87 8.40 11.55
CA LYS A 87 3.20 9.57 12.38
C LYS A 87 4.64 9.99 12.15
N ASP A 88 4.86 11.30 12.10
CA ASP A 88 6.17 11.95 11.95
C ASP A 88 6.95 11.47 10.70
N VAL A 89 6.23 11.18 9.62
CA VAL A 89 6.78 10.78 8.32
C VAL A 89 6.00 11.49 7.22
N ASP A 90 6.67 11.73 6.09
CA ASP A 90 5.99 12.10 4.87
C ASP A 90 5.43 10.85 4.19
N ILE A 91 4.33 10.99 3.45
CA ILE A 91 3.55 9.88 2.91
C ILE A 91 3.10 10.23 1.48
N ALA A 92 3.20 9.26 0.57
CA ALA A 92 2.53 9.30 -0.72
C ALA A 92 1.70 8.03 -0.91
N LEU A 93 0.46 8.24 -1.35
CA LEU A 93 -0.52 7.18 -1.56
C LEU A 93 -1.18 7.38 -2.93
N TYR A 94 -1.15 6.34 -3.76
CA TYR A 94 -1.83 6.33 -5.05
C TYR A 94 -2.28 4.94 -5.41
N ALA A 95 -3.59 4.74 -5.58
CA ALA A 95 -4.16 3.42 -5.70
C ALA A 95 -3.60 2.49 -4.61
N ASP A 96 -3.03 1.35 -4.98
CA ASP A 96 -2.43 0.36 -4.08
C ASP A 96 -0.96 0.62 -3.71
N ASP A 97 -0.32 1.61 -4.33
CA ASP A 97 1.03 2.02 -3.99
C ASP A 97 1.05 2.94 -2.76
N LEU A 98 1.79 2.50 -1.75
CA LEU A 98 2.04 3.28 -0.53
C LEU A 98 3.55 3.49 -0.37
N SER A 99 3.95 4.74 -0.17
CA SER A 99 5.31 5.06 0.24
C SER A 99 5.32 6.05 1.40
N PHE A 100 6.34 5.94 2.25
CA PHE A 100 6.56 6.88 3.34
C PHE A 100 8.06 7.05 3.60
N TRP A 101 8.46 8.23 4.03
CA TRP A 101 9.88 8.56 4.17
C TRP A 101 10.16 9.54 5.31
N VAL A 102 11.45 9.55 5.70
CA VAL A 102 12.01 10.45 6.71
C VAL A 102 13.34 11.00 6.21
N ALA A 103 13.48 12.32 6.30
CA ALA A 103 14.74 13.02 6.10
C ALA A 103 15.42 13.28 7.45
N SER A 104 16.65 12.80 7.63
CA SER A 104 17.50 13.09 8.79
C SER A 104 18.96 12.86 8.43
N THR A 105 19.87 13.43 9.21
CA THR A 105 21.31 13.19 9.14
C THR A 105 21.73 11.91 9.85
N SER A 106 20.89 11.37 10.74
CA SER A 106 21.16 10.13 11.48
C SER A 106 20.41 8.94 10.86
N VAL A 107 21.15 7.98 10.31
CA VAL A 107 20.57 6.74 9.77
C VAL A 107 19.96 5.87 10.87
N LYS A 108 20.47 5.94 12.10
CA LYS A 108 19.86 5.29 13.26
C LYS A 108 18.46 5.86 13.54
N TYR A 109 18.29 7.18 13.48
CA TYR A 109 16.99 7.83 13.62
C TYR A 109 16.03 7.46 12.48
N ILE A 110 16.52 7.45 11.23
CA ILE A 110 15.74 7.04 10.07
C ILE A 110 15.24 5.60 10.22
N ASN A 111 16.14 4.65 10.55
CA ASN A 111 15.77 3.26 10.77
C ASN A 111 14.70 3.13 11.85
N LEU A 112 14.89 3.79 12.99
CA LEU A 112 13.94 3.74 14.09
C LEU A 112 12.55 4.26 13.68
N LYS A 113 12.48 5.42 13.02
CA LYS A 113 11.19 6.00 12.59
C LYS A 113 10.51 5.20 11.50
N LEU A 114 11.26 4.67 10.53
CA LEU A 114 10.69 3.83 9.48
C LEU A 114 10.18 2.51 10.06
N GLN A 115 10.95 1.87 10.95
CA GLN A 115 10.55 0.62 11.61
C GLN A 115 9.26 0.77 12.42
N GLN A 116 9.17 1.81 13.26
CA GLN A 116 7.97 2.09 14.05
C GLN A 116 6.72 2.30 13.18
N ASN A 117 6.87 2.97 12.04
CA ASN A 117 5.73 3.21 11.14
C ASN A 117 5.36 1.95 10.33
N LEU A 118 6.36 1.15 9.96
CA LEU A 118 6.16 -0.14 9.29
C LEU A 118 5.35 -1.12 10.14
N GLU A 119 5.62 -1.18 11.44
CA GLU A 119 4.86 -2.01 12.40
C GLU A 119 3.39 -1.58 12.46
N LYS A 120 3.13 -0.27 12.57
CA LYS A 120 1.74 0.23 12.60
C LYS A 120 1.01 -0.03 11.29
N ILE A 121 1.68 0.13 10.14
CA ILE A 121 1.10 -0.22 8.84
C ILE A 121 0.74 -1.70 8.81
N TYR A 122 1.63 -2.56 9.28
CA TYR A 122 1.39 -3.99 9.31
C TYR A 122 0.16 -4.35 10.16
N GLU A 123 0.08 -3.82 11.38
CA GLU A 123 -1.08 -4.02 12.27
C GLU A 123 -2.38 -3.55 11.61
N TRP A 124 -2.35 -2.39 10.95
CA TRP A 124 -3.50 -1.87 10.23
C TRP A 124 -3.88 -2.78 9.06
N MET A 125 -2.91 -3.23 8.26
CA MET A 125 -3.18 -4.14 7.14
C MET A 125 -3.74 -5.48 7.61
N CYS A 126 -3.24 -6.03 8.71
CA CYS A 126 -3.80 -7.22 9.34
C CYS A 126 -5.26 -7.01 9.77
N LYS A 127 -5.56 -5.88 10.44
CA LYS A 127 -6.92 -5.51 10.84
C LYS A 127 -7.86 -5.41 9.64
N TRP A 128 -7.37 -4.85 8.53
CA TRP A 128 -8.11 -4.71 7.27
C TRP A 128 -7.89 -5.88 6.31
N ARG A 129 -7.38 -7.03 6.77
CA ARG A 129 -7.23 -8.26 5.97
C ARG A 129 -6.50 -8.09 4.63
N LEU A 130 -5.61 -7.10 4.56
CA LEU A 130 -4.70 -6.88 3.43
C LEU A 130 -3.38 -7.61 3.67
N LYS A 131 -2.67 -7.93 2.59
CA LYS A 131 -1.36 -8.59 2.63
C LYS A 131 -0.34 -7.74 1.91
N VAL A 132 0.82 -7.57 2.53
CA VAL A 132 2.00 -6.95 1.92
C VAL A 132 2.72 -7.96 1.04
N SER A 133 3.15 -7.54 -0.15
CA SER A 133 4.06 -8.33 -0.97
C SER A 133 5.49 -8.12 -0.47
N TYR A 134 5.99 -9.08 0.30
CA TYR A 134 7.32 -8.98 0.92
C TYR A 134 8.45 -8.85 -0.12
N ASN A 135 8.30 -9.52 -1.27
CA ASN A 135 9.33 -9.52 -2.31
C ASN A 135 9.40 -8.22 -3.11
N LYS A 136 8.30 -7.46 -3.15
CA LYS A 136 8.19 -6.21 -3.89
C LYS A 136 8.32 -4.97 -2.99
N THR A 137 8.12 -5.16 -1.69
CA THR A 137 8.33 -4.11 -0.69
C THR A 137 9.82 -3.86 -0.51
N VAL A 138 10.24 -2.61 -0.70
CA VAL A 138 11.66 -2.22 -0.71
C VAL A 138 11.85 -0.97 0.14
N SER A 139 12.92 -0.95 0.92
CA SER A 139 13.37 0.25 1.63
C SER A 139 14.64 0.79 0.98
N THR A 140 14.68 2.10 0.73
CA THR A 140 15.78 2.75 0.04
C THR A 140 16.36 3.88 0.87
N LEU A 141 17.68 3.89 1.05
CA LEU A 141 18.42 5.02 1.58
C LEU A 141 18.94 5.89 0.41
N PHE A 142 18.53 7.15 0.40
CA PHE A 142 18.94 8.17 -0.56
C PHE A 142 19.92 9.15 0.10
N ASN A 143 21.08 9.33 -0.53
CA ASN A 143 22.13 10.23 -0.06
C ASN A 143 22.59 11.18 -1.17
N LYS A 144 22.88 12.43 -0.79
CA LYS A 144 23.26 13.52 -1.70
C LYS A 144 24.76 13.52 -2.02
N GLU A 145 25.57 12.96 -1.14
CA GLU A 145 27.02 12.81 -1.27
C GLU A 145 27.42 11.43 -0.72
N ASN A 146 28.53 10.89 -1.21
CA ASN A 146 29.07 9.55 -0.93
C ASN A 146 29.42 9.25 0.55
N ARG A 147 28.97 10.08 1.51
CA ARG A 147 29.33 10.06 2.93
C ARG A 147 28.84 8.82 3.70
N PHE A 148 27.86 8.08 3.18
CA PHE A 148 27.25 6.93 3.88
C PHE A 148 27.05 5.70 2.98
N TYR A 149 27.90 5.49 1.97
CA TYR A 149 27.72 4.39 1.01
C TYR A 149 27.71 2.98 1.67
N GLN A 150 28.27 2.87 2.88
CA GLN A 150 28.29 1.62 3.65
C GLN A 150 27.09 1.42 4.57
N GLU A 151 26.29 2.46 4.86
CA GLU A 151 25.16 2.33 5.77
C GLU A 151 23.92 1.79 5.05
N LYS A 152 23.24 0.85 5.70
CA LYS A 152 22.02 0.20 5.19
C LYS A 152 20.86 0.40 6.16
N LEU A 153 19.67 0.43 5.58
CA LEU A 153 18.45 0.29 6.36
C LEU A 153 18.27 -1.18 6.76
N ASN A 154 18.12 -1.43 8.05
CA ASN A 154 17.92 -2.75 8.64
C ASN A 154 16.49 -2.81 9.17
N LEU A 155 15.53 -2.87 8.25
CA LEU A 155 14.11 -2.89 8.57
C LEU A 155 13.59 -4.32 8.50
N ILE A 156 12.72 -4.67 9.45
CA ILE A 156 12.17 -6.01 9.62
C ILE A 156 10.65 -5.91 9.54
N MET A 157 10.05 -6.73 8.68
CA MET A 157 8.60 -6.90 8.67
C MET A 157 8.16 -7.73 9.87
N ALA A 158 6.91 -7.57 10.33
CA ALA A 158 6.36 -8.20 11.53
C ALA A 158 6.42 -9.75 11.59
N LYS A 159 6.88 -10.44 10.55
CA LYS A 159 7.20 -11.88 10.56
C LYS A 159 8.68 -12.21 10.79
N GLY A 160 9.49 -11.22 11.20
CA GLY A 160 10.95 -11.39 11.30
C GLY A 160 11.66 -11.41 9.95
N VAL A 161 10.94 -11.11 8.85
CA VAL A 161 11.51 -11.13 7.49
C VAL A 161 12.20 -9.79 7.24
N PRO A 162 13.52 -9.77 6.96
CA PRO A 162 14.21 -8.54 6.62
C PRO A 162 13.70 -7.98 5.28
N LEU A 163 13.45 -6.68 5.24
CA LEU A 163 13.10 -6.01 3.98
C LEU A 163 14.33 -5.89 3.07
N GLN A 164 14.09 -5.98 1.77
CA GLN A 164 15.12 -5.65 0.79
C GLN A 164 15.52 -4.18 0.96
N SER A 165 16.79 -3.96 1.32
CA SER A 165 17.36 -2.63 1.43
C SER A 165 18.22 -2.31 0.20
N LYS A 166 17.99 -1.12 -0.37
CA LYS A 166 18.77 -0.59 -1.49
C LYS A 166 19.36 0.75 -1.08
N THR A 167 20.55 1.07 -1.58
CA THR A 167 21.14 2.41 -1.45
C THR A 167 21.18 3.01 -2.84
N LYS A 168 20.72 4.25 -3.00
CA LYS A 168 20.76 4.97 -4.28
C LYS A 168 21.45 6.32 -4.12
N GLU A 169 22.40 6.56 -5.03
CA GLU A 169 23.07 7.85 -5.21
C GLU A 169 22.17 8.80 -6.01
N LYS A 170 22.14 10.08 -5.63
CA LYS A 170 21.40 11.10 -6.38
C LYS A 170 22.24 11.54 -7.59
N LYS A 171 21.90 11.12 -8.81
CA LYS A 171 22.36 11.80 -10.03
C LYS A 171 21.50 13.05 -10.22
N LYS A 172 22.10 14.24 -10.07
CA LYS A 172 21.56 15.60 -10.27
C LYS A 172 20.09 15.64 -10.74
N LEU A 173 19.17 16.04 -9.87
CA LEU A 173 17.93 16.80 -10.18
C LEU A 173 17.35 17.44 -8.90
N VAL A 174 17.04 18.73 -9.06
CA VAL A 174 16.21 19.74 -8.38
C VAL A 174 15.88 19.67 -6.87
N GLU A 175 16.40 20.69 -6.18
CA GLU A 175 15.97 21.51 -5.02
C GLU A 175 15.02 21.08 -3.89
N SER A 176 14.30 19.95 -3.88
CA SER A 176 13.67 19.49 -2.62
C SER A 176 13.45 17.98 -2.50
N MET A 177 13.82 17.44 -1.34
CA MET A 177 13.82 15.99 -1.06
C MET A 177 12.42 15.36 -1.07
N THR A 178 11.39 16.16 -0.82
CA THR A 178 9.98 15.75 -0.83
C THR A 178 9.46 15.56 -2.26
N ILE A 179 9.89 16.42 -3.20
CA ILE A 179 9.55 16.30 -4.62
C ILE A 179 10.20 15.06 -5.24
N ASP A 180 11.43 14.71 -4.85
CA ASP A 180 12.11 13.52 -5.39
C ASP A 180 11.42 12.20 -5.04
N CYS A 181 10.90 12.06 -3.82
CA CYS A 181 10.15 10.87 -3.41
C CYS A 181 8.85 10.77 -4.21
N LEU A 182 8.15 11.90 -4.41
CA LEU A 182 6.96 11.97 -5.25
C LEU A 182 7.28 11.68 -6.72
N GLU A 183 8.39 12.18 -7.27
CA GLU A 183 8.83 11.88 -8.63
C GLU A 183 9.23 10.40 -8.81
N ILE A 184 9.98 9.82 -7.88
CA ILE A 184 10.33 8.38 -7.91
C ILE A 184 9.08 7.51 -7.76
N PHE A 185 8.14 7.96 -6.93
CA PHE A 185 6.84 7.30 -6.77
C PHE A 185 6.04 7.39 -8.07
N VAL A 186 5.97 8.56 -8.71
CA VAL A 186 5.33 8.74 -10.02
C VAL A 186 6.02 7.96 -11.14
N GLN A 187 7.35 7.82 -11.12
CA GLN A 187 8.10 7.01 -12.08
C GLN A 187 7.93 5.49 -11.90
N LYS A 188 7.35 5.05 -10.77
CA LYS A 188 7.01 3.65 -10.52
C LYS A 188 5.57 3.29 -10.92
N LEU A 189 4.70 4.29 -11.12
CA LEU A 189 3.35 4.16 -11.68
C LEU A 189 3.40 3.99 -13.20
#